data_AF-X0YHX1-F1
#
_entry.id   AF-X0YHX1-F1
#
_cell.length_a   1.000
_cell.length_b   1.000
_cell.length_c   1.000
_cell.angle_alpha   90.00
_cell.angle_beta   90.00
_cell.angle_gamma   90.00
#
_symmetry.space_group_name_H-M   'P 1'
#
loop_
_entity.id
_entity.type
_entity.pdbx_description
1 polymer ?
#
loop_
_entity_poly.entity_id
_entity_poly.type
_entity_poly.pdbx_seq_one_letter_code
_entity_poly.pdbx_strand_id
1 'polypeptide(L)'
;IWGKKIIPMQFMEEATSIGAAVAAIVALGIKKSFYEAETFIKKSKEVEPEYDKYKKYSEFYKIFTSAYYDLKKINKAIDKLIKN
;
A
#
# COMPACT_ATOMS: atom_id res chain seq x y z
N ILE A 1 -7.50 -5.26 8.29
CA ILE A 1 -6.41 -6.26 8.18
C ILE A 1 -5.12 -5.78 8.85
N TRP A 2 -4.55 -4.63 8.45
CA TRP A 2 -3.24 -4.19 8.93
C TRP A 2 -3.11 -3.90 10.43
N GLY A 3 -4.20 -3.61 11.15
CA GLY A 3 -4.15 -3.29 12.58
C GLY A 3 -3.42 -1.99 12.89
N LYS A 4 -3.23 -1.13 11.89
CA LYS A 4 -2.55 0.17 12.00
C LYS A 4 -3.47 1.27 11.51
N LYS A 5 -3.24 2.48 12.03
CA LYS A 5 -3.82 3.72 11.52
C LYS A 5 -3.46 3.89 10.05
N ILE A 6 -4.44 4.22 9.23
CA ILE A 6 -4.26 4.50 7.80
C ILE A 6 -4.50 5.99 7.57
N ILE A 7 -3.56 6.63 6.88
CA ILE A 7 -3.63 8.03 6.48
C ILE A 7 -3.67 8.07 4.95
N PRO A 8 -4.85 8.01 4.33
CA PRO A 8 -4.97 8.09 2.89
C PRO A 8 -4.69 9.51 2.39
N MET A 9 -4.14 9.63 1.18
CA MET A 9 -4.09 10.91 0.48
C MET A 9 -5.49 11.32 0.02
N GLN A 10 -5.77 12.62 0.00
CA GLN A 10 -7.02 13.17 -0.53
C GLN A 10 -7.19 12.90 -2.02
N PHE A 11 -6.09 13.00 -2.77
CA PHE A 11 -6.02 12.80 -4.22
C PHE A 11 -5.18 11.55 -4.49
N MET A 12 -5.75 10.37 -4.21
CA MET A 12 -5.03 9.10 -4.25
C MET A 12 -4.68 8.68 -5.67
N GLU A 13 -5.54 8.99 -6.64
CA GLU A 13 -5.35 8.65 -8.06
C GLU A 13 -4.20 9.48 -8.66
N GLU A 14 -4.00 10.70 -8.15
CA GLU A 14 -2.97 11.62 -8.58
C GLU A 14 -1.69 11.52 -7.74
N ALA A 15 -1.58 10.55 -6.82
CA ALA A 15 -0.44 10.42 -5.91
C ALA A 15 0.91 10.39 -6.66
N THR A 16 0.95 9.71 -7.80
CA THR A 16 2.14 9.67 -8.67
C THR A 16 2.52 11.05 -9.21
N SER A 17 1.55 11.79 -9.73
CA SER A 17 1.75 13.15 -10.27
C SER A 17 2.16 14.14 -9.19
N ILE A 18 1.54 14.04 -8.01
CA ILE A 18 1.91 14.84 -6.84
C ILE A 18 3.35 14.53 -6.41
N GLY A 19 3.74 13.25 -6.40
CA GLY A 19 5.11 12.84 -6.13
C GLY A 19 6.13 13.44 -7.10
N ALA A 20 5.82 13.43 -8.40
CA ALA A 20 6.66 14.06 -9.43
C ALA A 20 6.78 15.58 -9.22
N ALA A 21 5.67 16.26 -8.89
CA ALA A 21 5.66 17.68 -8.61
C ALA A 21 6.50 18.03 -7.35
N VAL A 22 6.36 17.24 -6.28
CA VAL A 22 7.17 17.40 -5.05
C VAL A 22 8.66 17.24 -5.35
N ALA A 23 9.04 16.25 -6.16
CA ALA A 23 10.43 16.05 -6.57
C ALA A 23 10.96 17.24 -7.39
N ALA A 24 10.19 17.74 -8.35
CA ALA A 24 10.56 18.91 -9.16
C ALA A 24 10.73 20.17 -8.30
N ILE A 25 9.82 20.41 -7.34
CA ILE A 25 9.87 21.54 -6.42
C ILE A 25 11.18 21.56 -5.62
N VAL A 26 11.62 20.40 -5.12
CA VAL A 26 12.89 20.29 -4.39
C VAL A 26 14.08 20.45 -5.34
N ALA A 27 14.05 19.80 -6.51
CA ALA A 27 15.14 19.87 -7.49
C ALA A 27 15.37 21.30 -8.03
N LEU A 28 14.29 22.07 -8.19
CA LEU A 28 14.35 23.48 -8.61
C LEU A 28 14.73 24.43 -7.46
N GLY A 29 14.95 23.93 -6.24
CA GLY A 29 15.30 24.73 -5.07
C GLY A 29 14.16 25.59 -4.52
N ILE A 30 12.92 25.38 -4.99
CA ILE A 30 11.73 26.12 -4.51
C ILE A 30 11.46 25.78 -3.04
N LYS A 31 11.71 24.53 -2.64
CA LYS A 31 11.76 24.08 -1.24
C LYS A 31 13.13 23.49 -0.95
N LYS A 32 13.60 23.65 0.29
CA LYS A 32 14.95 23.19 0.67
C LYS A 32 15.04 21.69 0.89
N SER A 33 13.90 21.03 1.11
CA SER A 33 13.84 19.59 1.38
C SER A 33 12.46 19.02 1.08
N PHE A 34 12.38 17.69 1.01
CA PHE A 34 11.12 16.97 0.92
C PHE A 34 10.21 17.17 2.13
N TYR A 35 10.78 17.42 3.31
CA TYR A 35 10.01 17.72 4.52
C TYR A 35 9.23 19.03 4.36
N GLU A 36 9.88 20.07 3.83
CA GLU A 36 9.20 21.33 3.53
C GLU A 36 8.21 21.22 2.36
N ALA A 37 8.41 20.27 1.46
CA ALA A 37 7.50 19.99 0.35
C ALA A 37 6.32 19.07 0.75
N GLU A 38 6.33 18.45 1.93
CA GLU A 38 5.22 17.62 2.43
C GLU A 38 3.92 18.44 2.56
N THR A 39 4.01 19.77 2.71
CA THR A 39 2.84 20.67 2.76
C THR A 39 1.95 20.60 1.52
N PHE A 40 2.49 20.12 0.39
CA PHE A 40 1.73 19.92 -0.85
C PHE A 40 0.93 18.60 -0.86
N ILE A 41 1.19 17.69 0.08
CA ILE A 41 0.50 16.42 0.22
C ILE A 41 -0.72 16.62 1.12
N LYS A 42 -1.92 16.61 0.51
CA LYS A 42 -3.18 16.68 1.26
C LYS A 42 -3.59 15.29 1.75
N LYS A 43 -3.79 15.17 3.06
CA LYS A 43 -4.26 13.95 3.74
C LYS A 43 -5.80 13.98 3.79
N SER A 44 -6.43 12.83 3.55
CA SER A 44 -7.87 12.63 3.72
C SER A 44 -8.17 12.22 5.18
N LYS A 45 -9.44 11.88 5.45
CA LYS A 45 -9.86 11.40 6.77
C LYS A 45 -9.08 10.16 7.16
N GLU A 46 -8.44 10.23 8.33
CA GLU A 46 -7.70 9.12 8.92
C GLU A 46 -8.65 7.98 9.30
N VAL A 47 -8.17 6.74 9.15
CA VAL A 47 -8.92 5.53 9.49
C VAL A 47 -8.18 4.81 10.61
N GLU A 48 -8.81 4.76 11.78
CA GLU A 48 -8.31 4.00 12.93
C GLU A 48 -8.74 2.52 12.83
N PRO A 49 -7.88 1.57 13.26
CA PRO A 49 -8.24 0.18 13.27
C PRO A 49 -9.23 -0.13 14.39
N GLU A 50 -10.30 -0.84 14.06
CA GLU A 50 -11.20 -1.41 15.06
C GLU A 50 -10.66 -2.76 15.54
N TYR A 51 -10.44 -2.90 16.85
CA TYR A 51 -9.79 -4.07 17.46
C TYR A 51 -10.51 -5.39 17.14
N ASP A 52 -11.83 -5.45 17.29
CA ASP A 52 -12.60 -6.67 17.06
C ASP A 52 -12.59 -7.10 15.58
N LYS A 53 -12.66 -6.12 14.67
CA LYS A 53 -12.52 -6.37 13.23
C LYS A 53 -11.11 -6.85 12.91
N TYR A 54 -10.08 -6.23 13.48
CA TYR A 54 -8.70 -6.66 13.29
C TYR A 54 -8.51 -8.12 13.72
N LYS A 55 -8.97 -8.50 14.92
CA LYS A 55 -8.90 -9.89 15.41
C LYS A 55 -9.57 -10.87 14.44
N LYS A 56 -10.80 -10.56 13.99
CA LYS A 56 -11.53 -11.39 13.02
C LYS A 56 -10.78 -11.52 11.69
N TYR A 57 -10.28 -10.42 11.15
CA TYR A 57 -9.55 -10.43 9.88
C TYR A 57 -8.17 -11.09 9.97
N SER A 58 -7.52 -11.08 11.14
CA SER A 58 -6.26 -11.80 11.35
C SER A 58 -6.43 -13.31 11.24
N GLU A 59 -7.55 -13.87 11.72
CA GLU A 59 -7.85 -15.29 11.54
C GLU A 59 -8.12 -15.62 10.06
N PHE A 60 -8.88 -14.80 9.35
CA PHE A 60 -9.06 -14.97 7.90
C PHE A 60 -7.76 -14.83 7.12
N TYR A 61 -6.86 -13.94 7.55
CA TYR A 61 -5.57 -13.74 6.89
C TYR A 61 -4.70 -15.00 6.96
N LYS A 62 -4.78 -15.78 8.04
CA LYS A 62 -4.10 -17.09 8.13
C LYS A 62 -4.61 -18.06 7.06
N ILE A 63 -5.94 -18.15 6.91
CA ILE A 63 -6.58 -19.02 5.90
C ILE A 63 -6.17 -18.59 4.48
N PHE A 64 -6.28 -17.29 4.20
CA PHE A 64 -5.86 -16.72 2.91
C PHE A 64 -4.38 -17.03 2.60
N THR A 65 -3.51 -16.87 3.60
CA THR A 65 -2.07 -17.12 3.45
C THR A 65 -1.79 -18.58 3.11
N SER A 66 -2.44 -19.52 3.80
CA SER A 66 -2.33 -20.95 3.47
C SER A 66 -2.76 -21.22 2.03
N ALA A 67 -3.96 -20.76 1.66
CA ALA A 67 -4.51 -20.96 0.32
C ALA A 67 -3.59 -20.37 -0.76
N TYR A 68 -3.03 -19.18 -0.55
CA TYR A 68 -2.09 -18.56 -1.46
C TYR A 68 -0.85 -19.43 -1.71
N TYR A 69 -0.23 -19.96 -0.65
CA TYR A 69 0.97 -20.79 -0.80
C TYR A 69 0.70 -22.15 -1.42
N ASP A 70 -0.45 -22.75 -1.15
CA ASP A 70 -0.83 -24.02 -1.77
C ASP A 70 -1.13 -23.84 -3.26
N LEU A 71 -1.91 -22.81 -3.63
CA LEU A 71 -2.14 -22.45 -5.03
C LEU A 71 -0.84 -22.13 -5.76
N LYS A 72 0.10 -21.44 -5.10
CA LYS A 72 1.42 -21.15 -5.69
C LYS A 72 2.20 -22.43 -6.02
N LYS A 73 2.13 -23.46 -5.18
CA LYS A 73 2.76 -24.77 -5.46
C LYS A 73 2.10 -25.47 -6.64
N ILE A 74 0.76 -25.49 -6.65
CA ILE A 74 -0.03 -26.11 -7.73
C ILE A 74 0.28 -25.44 -9.06
N ASN A 75 0.25 -24.11 -9.12
CA ASN A 75 0.55 -23.36 -10.35
C ASN A 75 1.97 -23.60 -10.85
N LYS A 76 2.96 -23.76 -9.96
CA LYS A 76 4.32 -24.15 -10.34
C LYS A 76 4.39 -25.57 -10.92
N ALA A 77 3.60 -26.51 -10.40
CA ALA A 77 3.55 -27.86 -10.94
C ALA A 77 2.92 -27.87 -12.33
N ILE A 78 1.83 -27.11 -12.52
CA ILE A 78 1.18 -26.92 -13.83
C ILE A 78 2.16 -26.30 -14.84
N ASP A 79 2.86 -25.22 -14.47
CA ASP A 79 3.84 -24.54 -15.34
C ASP A 79 4.95 -25.49 -15.82
N LYS A 80 5.43 -26.38 -14.94
CA LYS A 80 6.43 -27.41 -15.32
C LYS A 80 5.90 -28.41 -16.35
N LEU A 81 4.61 -28.72 -16.33
CA LEU A 81 3.99 -29.65 -17.28
C LEU A 81 3.71 -28.99 -18.63
N ILE A 82 3.47 -27.68 -18.66
CA ILE A 82 3.18 -26.93 -19.91
C ILE A 82 4.47 -26.61 -20.69
N LYS A 83 5.60 -26.46 -19.99
CA LYS A 83 6.90 -26.09 -20.60
C LYS A 83 7.73 -27.28 -21.10
N ASN A 84 7.31 -28.50 -20.79
CA ASN A 84 7.88 -29.75 -21.32
C ASN A 84 7.05 -30.23 -22.50
#